data_AF-A0A7S4I7W7-F1
#
_entry.id   AF-A0A7S4I7W7-F1
#
_cell.length_a   1.000
_cell.length_b   1.000
_cell.length_c   1.000
_cell.angle_alpha   90.00
_cell.angle_beta   90.00
_cell.angle_gamma   90.00
#
_symmetry.space_group_name_H-M   'P 1'
#
loop_
_entity.id
_entity.type
_entity.pdbx_description
1 polymer ?
#
loop_
_entity_poly.entity_id
_entity_poly.type
_entity_poly.pdbx_seq_one_letter_code
_entity_poly.pdbx_strand_id
1 'polypeptide(L)'
;DLLPQKHFYRVFKAVVLLAVGGFMAIVMVGSATGYFSNFTGRFYSLLDPTYAKDHIPIIASVSEHQPTTWASFFFDLHAQTFLFPVGLYFCFKKLTDANIFLILYAVTSVYFAGVMVRLILVLAPISCVVAAIGMSSTMSSYMAVIRGRITGSREG
;
A
#
# COMPACT_ATOMS: atom_id res chain seq x y z
N ASP A 1 41.66 17.52 29.92
CA ASP A 1 41.97 17.28 28.49
C ASP A 1 42.22 15.80 28.25
N LEU A 2 41.82 15.29 27.08
CA LEU A 2 42.12 13.96 26.51
C LEU A 2 41.36 12.71 27.04
N LEU A 3 40.04 12.64 26.82
CA LEU A 3 39.51 11.41 26.20
C LEU A 3 39.48 11.70 24.69
N PRO A 4 40.41 11.16 23.89
CA PRO A 4 40.53 11.56 22.50
C PRO A 4 39.22 11.20 21.79
N GLN A 5 38.58 12.17 21.13
CA GLN A 5 37.24 12.00 20.53
C GLN A 5 37.11 10.76 19.65
N LYS A 6 38.22 10.32 19.04
CA LYS A 6 38.33 9.10 18.24
C LYS A 6 38.04 7.82 19.04
N HIS A 7 38.44 7.76 20.32
CA HIS A 7 38.17 6.61 21.19
C HIS A 7 36.73 6.62 21.69
N PHE A 8 36.18 7.78 22.06
CA PHE A 8 34.77 7.88 22.46
C PHE A 8 33.83 7.46 21.33
N TYR A 9 34.08 7.92 20.08
CA TYR A 9 33.31 7.50 18.91
C TYR A 9 33.44 6.00 18.62
N ARG A 10 34.63 5.41 18.82
CA ARG A 10 34.85 3.98 18.61
C ARG A 10 34.12 3.13 19.65
N VAL A 11 34.13 3.55 20.92
CA VAL A 11 33.39 2.89 22.01
C VAL A 11 31.88 3.05 21.80
N PHE A 12 31.41 4.25 21.47
CA PHE A 12 29.99 4.50 21.18
C PHE A 12 29.49 3.67 19.99
N LYS A 13 30.25 3.63 18.88
CA LYS A 13 29.91 2.83 17.70
C LYS A 13 29.92 1.33 18.01
N ALA A 14 30.85 0.85 18.83
CA ALA A 14 30.88 -0.55 19.27
C ALA A 14 29.66 -0.90 20.15
N VAL A 15 29.28 -0.01 21.07
CA VAL A 15 28.08 -0.19 21.92
C VAL A 15 26.81 -0.20 21.06
N VAL A 16 26.67 0.71 20.10
CA VAL A 16 25.52 0.72 19.18
C VAL A 16 25.49 -0.52 18.29
N LEU A 17 26.64 -0.96 17.75
CA LEU A 17 26.72 -2.20 16.96
C LEU A 17 26.37 -3.44 17.78
N LEU A 18 26.81 -3.52 19.04
CA LEU A 18 26.47 -4.61 19.93
C LEU A 18 25.00 -4.56 20.37
N ALA A 19 24.43 -3.37 20.56
CA ALA A 19 23.01 -3.22 20.87
C ALA A 19 22.12 -3.60 19.69
N VAL A 20 22.45 -3.13 18.48
CA VAL A 20 21.72 -3.48 17.25
C VAL A 20 21.92 -4.95 16.90
N GLY A 21 23.14 -5.46 17.00
CA GLY A 21 23.46 -6.87 16.76
C GLY A 21 22.82 -7.79 17.80
N GLY A 22 22.81 -7.39 19.08
CA GLY A 22 22.14 -8.10 20.16
C GLY A 22 20.63 -8.10 19.99
N PHE A 23 20.02 -6.96 19.63
CA PHE A 23 18.61 -6.88 19.30
C PHE A 23 18.26 -7.77 18.09
N MET A 24 19.06 -7.74 17.03
CA MET A 24 18.86 -8.59 15.86
C MET A 24 19.01 -10.09 16.21
N ALA A 25 19.97 -10.44 17.06
CA ALA A 25 20.16 -11.81 17.54
C ALA A 25 18.99 -12.27 18.43
N ILE A 26 18.47 -11.41 19.30
CA ILE A 26 17.29 -11.70 20.14
C ILE A 26 16.05 -11.90 19.25
N VAL A 27 15.86 -11.07 18.22
CA VAL A 27 14.77 -11.21 17.25
C VAL A 27 14.93 -12.50 16.45
N MET A 28 16.14 -12.85 15.99
CA MET A 28 16.42 -14.04 15.20
C MET A 28 16.27 -15.33 16.01
N VAL A 29 16.85 -15.37 17.21
CA VAL A 29 16.73 -16.50 18.14
C VAL A 29 15.31 -16.61 18.67
N GLY A 30 14.65 -15.50 18.98
CA GLY A 30 13.24 -15.49 19.40
C GLY A 30 12.28 -15.94 18.30
N SER A 31 12.62 -15.68 17.02
CA SER A 31 11.88 -16.20 15.86
C SER A 31 12.12 -17.70 15.66
N ALA A 32 13.35 -18.18 15.86
CA ALA A 32 13.68 -19.60 15.75
C ALA A 32 13.13 -20.45 16.91
N THR A 33 13.04 -19.86 18.11
CA THR A 33 12.57 -20.52 19.35
C THR A 33 11.05 -20.38 19.52
N GLY A 34 10.35 -19.73 18.58
CA GLY A 34 8.88 -19.64 18.56
C GLY A 34 8.25 -18.73 19.61
N TYR A 35 9.06 -17.94 20.34
CA TYR A 35 8.57 -17.05 21.40
C TYR A 35 7.97 -15.76 20.83
N PHE A 36 8.52 -15.27 19.71
CA PHE A 36 7.77 -14.42 18.80
C PHE A 36 6.85 -15.33 18.02
N SER A 37 5.61 -15.48 18.49
CA SER A 37 4.53 -16.12 17.74
C SER A 37 4.67 -15.73 16.28
N ASN A 38 4.96 -16.72 15.41
CA ASN A 38 5.02 -16.60 13.96
C ASN A 38 4.05 -15.50 13.52
N PHE A 39 4.55 -14.42 12.90
CA PHE A 39 3.70 -13.36 12.33
C PHE A 39 2.49 -14.06 11.71
N THR A 40 1.34 -13.90 12.38
CA THR A 40 0.11 -14.68 12.27
C THR A 40 0.06 -15.55 11.01
N GLY A 41 0.01 -16.88 11.13
CA GLY A 41 -0.06 -17.77 9.96
C GLY A 41 -1.13 -17.40 8.91
N ARG A 42 -2.15 -16.63 9.29
CA ARG A 42 -3.13 -16.01 8.38
C ARG A 42 -2.61 -14.77 7.63
N PHE A 43 -1.80 -13.90 8.24
CA PHE A 43 -1.15 -12.76 7.58
C PHE A 43 -0.10 -13.23 6.56
N TYR A 44 0.61 -14.33 6.85
CA TYR A 44 1.58 -14.91 5.90
C TYR A 44 0.88 -15.55 4.70
N SER A 45 -0.22 -16.28 4.92
CA SER A 45 -1.07 -16.79 3.82
C SER A 45 -1.77 -15.70 3.00
N LEU A 46 -1.92 -14.49 3.53
CA LEU A 46 -2.43 -13.32 2.80
C LEU A 46 -1.36 -12.60 1.96
N LEU A 47 -0.07 -12.77 2.29
CA LEU A 47 1.07 -12.19 1.56
C LEU A 47 1.65 -13.13 0.49
N ASP A 48 1.48 -14.44 0.68
CA ASP A 48 1.83 -15.43 -0.33
C ASP A 48 0.76 -16.54 -0.41
N PRO A 49 -0.14 -16.49 -1.40
CA PRO A 49 -1.12 -17.55 -1.62
C PRO A 49 -0.49 -18.87 -2.10
N THR A 50 0.81 -18.88 -2.42
CA THR A 50 1.55 -20.09 -2.87
C THR A 50 1.90 -20.99 -1.69
N TYR A 51 2.31 -20.43 -0.54
CA TYR A 51 2.69 -21.21 0.64
C TYR A 51 1.50 -21.91 1.33
N ALA A 52 0.28 -21.38 1.17
CA ALA A 52 -0.95 -21.96 1.73
C ALA A 52 -1.55 -23.09 0.86
N LYS A 53 -1.20 -23.15 -0.42
CA LYS A 53 -1.77 -24.10 -1.38
C LYS A 53 -1.18 -25.51 -1.26
N ASP A 54 0.07 -25.64 -0.81
CA ASP A 54 0.79 -26.93 -0.82
C ASP A 54 0.54 -27.83 0.40
N HIS A 55 -0.08 -27.34 1.49
CA HIS A 55 -0.26 -28.13 2.72
C HIS A 55 -1.70 -28.52 3.09
N ILE A 56 -2.74 -27.95 2.44
CA ILE A 56 -4.14 -28.34 2.75
C ILE A 56 -5.01 -28.36 1.47
N PRO A 57 -5.10 -29.50 0.76
CA PRO A 57 -5.85 -29.65 -0.49
C PRO A 57 -7.39 -29.55 -0.36
N ILE A 58 -7.93 -29.26 0.84
CA ILE A 58 -9.37 -29.18 1.14
C ILE A 58 -9.91 -27.72 1.13
N ILE A 59 -9.04 -26.70 1.22
CA ILE A 59 -9.46 -25.29 1.39
C ILE A 59 -9.63 -24.56 0.04
N ALA A 60 -9.17 -25.15 -1.06
CA ALA A 60 -9.36 -24.62 -2.42
C ALA A 60 -10.77 -24.87 -3.00
N SER A 61 -11.63 -25.66 -2.32
CA SER A 61 -12.98 -26.01 -2.82
C SER A 61 -14.11 -25.21 -2.17
N VAL A 62 -13.81 -24.31 -1.23
CA VAL A 62 -14.80 -23.40 -0.63
C VAL A 62 -14.80 -22.12 -1.44
N SER A 63 -16.00 -21.72 -1.89
CA SER A 63 -16.27 -20.52 -2.71
C SER A 63 -15.69 -19.20 -2.14
N GLU A 64 -15.22 -19.22 -0.89
CA GLU A 64 -14.65 -18.08 -0.17
C GLU A 64 -13.21 -17.73 -0.59
N HIS A 65 -12.46 -18.72 -1.12
CA HIS A 65 -11.10 -18.53 -1.64
C HIS A 65 -11.07 -18.52 -3.18
N GLN A 66 -12.20 -18.30 -3.84
CA GLN A 66 -12.18 -18.11 -5.28
C GLN A 66 -11.49 -16.78 -5.63
N PRO A 67 -10.58 -16.77 -6.62
CA PRO A 67 -9.95 -15.57 -7.08
C PRO A 67 -11.01 -14.64 -7.66
N THR A 68 -10.96 -13.38 -7.26
CA THR A 68 -11.81 -12.33 -7.79
C THR A 68 -11.51 -12.18 -9.28
N THR A 69 -12.45 -12.61 -10.12
CA THR A 69 -12.31 -12.43 -11.56
C THR A 69 -12.46 -10.95 -11.92
N TRP A 70 -11.87 -10.55 -13.03
CA TRP A 70 -12.01 -9.21 -13.60
C TRP A 70 -13.47 -8.75 -13.73
N ALA A 71 -14.38 -9.69 -14.05
CA ALA A 71 -15.81 -9.41 -14.14
C ALA A 71 -16.42 -9.01 -12.78
N SER A 72 -16.01 -9.65 -11.69
CA SER A 72 -16.45 -9.30 -10.32
C SER A 72 -15.95 -7.92 -9.91
N PHE A 73 -14.71 -7.56 -10.26
CA PHE A 73 -14.19 -6.20 -10.03
C PHE A 73 -14.98 -5.14 -10.79
N PHE A 74 -15.33 -5.40 -12.05
CA PHE A 74 -16.14 -4.46 -12.83
C PHE A 74 -17.57 -4.32 -12.33
N PHE A 75 -18.18 -5.42 -11.88
CA PHE A 75 -19.52 -5.39 -11.31
C PHE A 75 -19.57 -4.58 -10.01
N ASP A 76 -18.53 -4.67 -9.17
CA ASP A 76 -18.46 -3.98 -7.89
C ASP A 76 -18.05 -2.50 -8.04
N LEU A 77 -17.08 -2.21 -8.91
CA LEU A 77 -16.47 -0.86 -9.03
C LEU A 77 -16.92 -0.07 -10.26
N HIS A 78 -17.67 -0.65 -11.19
CA HIS A 78 -18.24 -0.01 -12.39
C HIS A 78 -17.41 1.16 -12.99
N ALA A 79 -17.89 2.41 -12.85
CA ALA A 79 -17.20 3.60 -13.38
C ALA A 79 -15.89 3.95 -12.65
N GLN A 80 -15.75 3.51 -11.41
CA GLN A 80 -14.59 3.72 -10.55
C GLN A 80 -13.36 2.95 -11.07
N THR A 81 -13.55 1.81 -11.73
CA THR A 81 -12.45 1.03 -12.34
C THR A 81 -11.67 1.83 -13.38
N PHE A 82 -12.34 2.70 -14.14
CA PHE A 82 -11.68 3.59 -15.11
C PHE A 82 -11.08 4.84 -14.45
N LEU A 83 -11.74 5.37 -13.41
CA LEU A 83 -11.28 6.54 -12.68
C LEU A 83 -10.10 6.24 -11.75
N PHE A 84 -9.93 4.99 -11.34
CA PHE A 84 -8.88 4.54 -10.44
C PHE A 84 -7.46 4.80 -10.98
N PRO A 85 -7.09 4.35 -12.21
CA PRO A 85 -5.78 4.68 -12.77
C PRO A 85 -5.60 6.19 -13.04
N VAL A 86 -6.68 6.90 -13.39
CA VAL A 86 -6.64 8.37 -13.59
C VAL A 86 -6.36 9.10 -12.27
N GLY A 87 -7.03 8.72 -11.19
CA GLY A 87 -6.82 9.28 -9.85
C GLY A 87 -5.41 8.99 -9.32
N LEU A 88 -4.93 7.75 -9.50
CA LEU A 88 -3.55 7.37 -9.18
C LEU A 88 -2.55 8.23 -9.96
N TYR A 89 -2.75 8.40 -11.26
CA TYR A 89 -1.88 9.24 -12.10
C TYR A 89 -1.80 10.69 -11.61
N PHE A 90 -2.94 11.29 -11.23
CA PHE A 90 -2.94 12.63 -10.65
C PHE A 90 -2.25 12.70 -9.28
N CYS A 91 -2.36 11.64 -8.46
CA CYS A 91 -1.61 11.53 -7.20
C CYS A 91 -0.09 11.44 -7.45
N PHE A 92 0.34 10.70 -8.49
CA PHE A 92 1.75 10.67 -8.91
C PHE A 92 2.26 11.98 -9.50
N LYS A 93 1.39 12.82 -10.07
CA LYS A 93 1.78 14.14 -10.57
C LYS A 93 2.01 15.15 -9.45
N LYS A 94 1.32 14.99 -8.31
CA LYS A 94 1.45 15.84 -7.12
C LYS A 94 1.97 15.00 -5.94
N LEU A 95 3.28 14.76 -5.88
CA LEU A 95 3.89 14.06 -4.74
C LEU A 95 3.88 14.97 -3.50
N THR A 96 2.98 14.67 -2.58
CA THR A 96 2.96 15.17 -1.20
C THR A 96 3.03 13.97 -0.26
N ASP A 97 3.46 14.14 0.99
CA ASP A 97 3.52 13.03 1.97
C ASP A 97 2.16 12.32 2.12
N ALA A 98 1.07 13.08 2.08
CA ALA A 98 -0.29 12.55 2.13
C ALA A 98 -0.65 11.71 0.89
N ASN A 99 -0.26 12.16 -0.31
CA ASN A 99 -0.54 11.44 -1.55
C ASN A 99 0.30 10.16 -1.66
N ILE A 100 1.53 10.16 -1.16
CA ILE A 100 2.38 8.96 -1.11
C ILE A 100 1.73 7.89 -0.21
N PHE A 101 1.24 8.30 0.97
CA PHE A 101 0.49 7.41 1.85
C PHE A 101 -0.76 6.85 1.17
N LEU A 102 -1.52 7.70 0.45
CA LEU A 102 -2.71 7.29 -0.29
C LEU A 102 -2.39 6.28 -1.41
N ILE A 103 -1.32 6.51 -2.19
CA ILE A 103 -0.89 5.62 -3.27
C ILE A 103 -0.50 4.26 -2.71
N LEU A 104 0.33 4.22 -1.66
CA LEU A 104 0.71 2.99 -0.99
C LEU A 104 -0.53 2.22 -0.50
N TYR A 105 -1.45 2.92 0.16
CA TYR A 105 -2.67 2.31 0.66
C TYR A 105 -3.56 1.77 -0.46
N ALA A 106 -3.67 2.47 -1.59
CA ALA A 106 -4.42 2.04 -2.76
C ALA A 106 -3.82 0.79 -3.42
N VAL A 107 -2.50 0.78 -3.65
CA VAL A 107 -1.81 -0.37 -4.27
C VAL A 107 -1.90 -1.60 -3.37
N THR A 108 -1.67 -1.44 -2.07
CA THR A 108 -1.79 -2.53 -1.10
C THR A 108 -3.23 -3.05 -1.00
N SER A 109 -4.23 -2.17 -1.03
CA SER A 109 -5.65 -2.58 -0.99
C SER A 109 -6.08 -3.34 -2.25
N VAL A 110 -5.63 -2.92 -3.44
CA VAL A 110 -5.90 -3.63 -4.70
C VAL A 110 -5.28 -5.02 -4.69
N TYR A 111 -4.05 -5.15 -4.16
CA TYR A 111 -3.39 -6.44 -4.00
C TYR A 111 -4.22 -7.38 -3.11
N PHE A 112 -4.63 -6.93 -1.92
CA PHE A 112 -5.45 -7.75 -1.02
C PHE A 112 -6.83 -8.10 -1.58
N ALA A 113 -7.47 -7.17 -2.29
CA ALA A 113 -8.75 -7.44 -2.97
C ALA A 113 -8.63 -8.46 -4.11
N GLY A 114 -7.45 -8.61 -4.71
CA GLY A 114 -7.17 -9.64 -5.72
C GLY A 114 -6.92 -11.03 -5.14
N VAL A 115 -6.41 -11.10 -3.90
CA VAL A 115 -6.11 -12.37 -3.20
C VAL A 115 -7.37 -12.98 -2.57
N MET A 116 -8.33 -12.15 -2.13
CA MET A 116 -9.55 -12.62 -1.45
C MET A 116 -10.77 -11.76 -1.78
N VAL A 117 -11.86 -12.38 -2.20
CA VAL A 117 -13.11 -11.69 -2.58
C VAL A 117 -13.70 -10.83 -1.45
N ARG A 118 -13.57 -11.28 -0.19
CA ARG A 118 -14.09 -10.54 0.97
C ARG A 118 -13.32 -9.24 1.27
N LEU A 119 -12.08 -9.12 0.81
CA LEU A 119 -11.25 -7.93 1.03
C LEU A 119 -11.64 -6.75 0.13
N ILE A 120 -12.60 -6.94 -0.80
CA ILE A 120 -13.11 -5.85 -1.62
C ILE A 120 -13.81 -4.75 -0.80
N LEU A 121 -14.35 -5.09 0.39
CA LEU A 121 -14.92 -4.07 1.29
C LEU A 121 -13.89 -3.03 1.74
N VAL A 122 -12.61 -3.43 1.84
CA VAL A 122 -11.51 -2.52 2.21
C VAL A 122 -11.07 -1.71 1.00
N LEU A 123 -11.18 -2.26 -0.22
CA LEU A 123 -10.89 -1.51 -1.45
C LEU A 123 -11.96 -0.45 -1.76
N ALA A 124 -13.22 -0.69 -1.40
CA ALA A 124 -14.33 0.22 -1.67
C ALA A 124 -14.08 1.67 -1.20
N PRO A 125 -13.77 1.95 0.09
CA PRO A 125 -13.56 3.33 0.54
C PRO A 125 -12.36 4.01 -0.14
N ILE A 126 -11.29 3.27 -0.44
CA ILE A 126 -10.07 3.82 -1.06
C ILE A 126 -10.34 4.15 -2.51
N SER A 127 -10.98 3.24 -3.24
CA SER A 127 -11.30 3.47 -4.65
C SER A 127 -12.23 4.68 -4.80
N CYS A 128 -13.15 4.91 -3.87
CA CYS A 128 -13.99 6.12 -3.83
C CYS A 128 -13.15 7.40 -3.68
N VAL A 129 -12.18 7.42 -2.75
CA VAL A 129 -11.33 8.59 -2.51
C VAL A 129 -10.42 8.88 -3.71
N VAL A 130 -9.77 7.85 -4.26
CA VAL A 130 -8.90 7.99 -5.45
C VAL A 130 -9.71 8.48 -6.66
N ALA A 131 -10.91 7.94 -6.86
CA ALA A 131 -11.81 8.39 -7.91
C ALA A 131 -12.26 9.85 -7.70
N ALA A 132 -12.61 10.25 -6.48
CA ALA A 132 -12.98 11.63 -6.16
C ALA A 132 -11.85 12.62 -6.47
N ILE A 133 -10.60 12.26 -6.14
CA ILE A 133 -9.41 13.08 -6.45
C ILE A 133 -9.19 13.19 -7.97
N GLY A 134 -9.31 12.07 -8.69
CA GLY A 134 -9.20 12.05 -10.15
C GLY A 134 -10.27 12.90 -10.83
N MET A 135 -11.52 12.77 -10.40
CA MET A 135 -12.66 13.56 -10.90
C MET A 135 -12.48 15.05 -10.61
N SER A 136 -12.16 15.40 -9.37
CA SER A 136 -11.97 16.80 -8.94
C SER A 136 -10.82 17.48 -9.70
N SER A 137 -9.69 16.79 -9.88
CA SER A 137 -8.53 17.33 -10.61
C SER A 137 -8.83 17.54 -12.10
N THR A 138 -9.57 16.60 -12.69
CA THR A 138 -9.99 16.66 -14.09
C THR A 138 -10.96 17.82 -14.32
N MET A 139 -11.99 17.94 -13.47
CA MET A 139 -12.98 19.02 -13.53
C MET A 139 -12.34 20.41 -13.36
N SER A 140 -11.43 20.54 -12.39
CA SER A 140 -10.70 21.78 -12.15
C SER A 140 -9.85 22.20 -13.36
N SER A 141 -9.24 21.25 -14.05
CA SER A 141 -8.46 21.50 -15.25
C SER A 141 -9.34 22.00 -16.41
N TYR A 142 -10.51 21.38 -16.63
CA TYR A 142 -11.46 21.84 -17.65
C TYR A 142 -12.02 23.23 -17.33
N MET A 143 -12.38 23.49 -16.08
CA MET A 143 -12.87 24.81 -15.66
C MET A 143 -11.80 25.90 -15.85
N ALA A 144 -10.54 25.61 -15.55
CA ALA A 144 -9.44 26.54 -15.76
C ALA A 144 -9.26 26.89 -17.25
N VAL A 145 -9.35 25.90 -18.13
CA VAL A 145 -9.28 26.10 -19.59
C VAL A 145 -10.46 26.96 -20.08
N ILE A 146 -11.69 26.65 -19.64
CA ILE A 146 -12.88 27.43 -20.01
C ILE A 146 -12.78 28.87 -19.52
N ARG A 147 -12.34 29.08 -18.28
CA ARG A 147 -12.14 30.42 -17.71
C ARG A 147 -11.11 31.23 -18.51
N GLY A 148 -9.99 30.61 -18.89
CA GLY A 148 -8.97 31.25 -19.72
C GLY A 148 -9.50 31.69 -21.08
N ARG A 149 -10.36 30.88 -21.72
CA ARG A 149 -11.04 31.23 -22.98
C ARG A 149 -11.98 32.42 -22.82
N ILE A 150 -12.74 32.49 -21.73
CA ILE A 150 -13.70 33.57 -21.47
C ILE A 150 -12.98 34.89 -21.21
N THR A 151 -11.89 34.88 -20.42
CA THR A 151 -11.14 36.11 -20.11
C THR A 151 -10.37 36.61 -21.33
N GLY A 152 -9.74 35.72 -22.12
CA GLY A 152 -9.02 36.11 -23.34
C GLY A 152 -9.92 36.66 -24.46
N SER A 153 -11.22 36.33 -24.47
CA SER A 153 -12.19 36.90 -25.42
C SER A 153 -12.74 38.27 -25.01
N ARG A 154 -12.43 38.76 -23.80
CA ARG A 154 -12.89 40.08 -23.31
C ARG A 154 -11.86 41.19 -23.50
N GLU A 155 -10.63 40.86 -23.91
CA GLU A 155 -9.53 41.82 -24.10
C GLU A 155 -9.16 42.06 -25.58
N GLY A 156 -9.90 41.46 -26.53
CA GLY A 156 -9.82 41.75 -27.96
C GLY A 156 -11.13 42.32 -28.48
#